data_AF-A0A268JPI6-F1
#
_entry.id   AF-A0A268JPI6-F1
#
_cell.length_a   1.000
_cell.length_b   1.000
_cell.length_c   1.000
_cell.angle_alpha   90.00
_cell.angle_beta   90.00
_cell.angle_gamma   90.00
#
_symmetry.space_group_name_H-M   'P 1'
#
loop_
_entity.id
_entity.type
_entity.pdbx_description
1 polymer ?
#
loop_
_entity_poly.entity_id
_entity_poly.type
_entity_poly.pdbx_seq_one_letter_code
_entity_poly.pdbx_strand_id
1 'polypeptide(L)'
;MKILVSKVKSTNNTGKTQDKIYFHIYPNQFREDVDLLGGFWRQIIDGNSEPGSIEVTEVQVNGEKGSFNINDTVLEIPLDNWKKGSAIDLDLMFTIKVPKNNGRFSYDDNAIWLGNWIPIQAVYDEVGWVTDPYLFDGRSFL
;
A
#
# COMPACT_ATOMS: atom_id res chain seq x y z
N MET A 1 1.56 -13.02 -15.45
CA MET A 1 1.37 -12.03 -14.37
C MET A 1 1.38 -10.63 -15.00
N LYS A 2 0.40 -9.77 -14.71
CA LYS A 2 0.31 -8.42 -15.32
C LYS A 2 0.95 -7.40 -14.38
N ILE A 3 1.93 -6.65 -14.87
CA ILE A 3 2.55 -5.54 -14.14
C ILE A 3 1.65 -4.31 -14.26
N LEU A 4 1.41 -3.66 -13.13
CA LEU A 4 0.72 -2.39 -12.99
C LEU A 4 1.74 -1.28 -12.70
N VAL A 5 1.42 -0.06 -13.09
CA VAL A 5 2.25 1.11 -12.82
C VAL A 5 1.38 2.20 -12.19
N SER A 6 1.76 2.64 -10.99
CA SER A 6 1.22 3.87 -10.40
C SER A 6 2.19 5.01 -10.65
N LYS A 7 1.73 6.03 -11.40
CA LYS A 7 2.49 7.26 -11.66
C LYS A 7 2.03 8.34 -10.68
N VAL A 8 2.92 8.82 -9.83
CA VAL A 8 2.61 9.76 -8.75
C VAL A 8 3.51 10.97 -8.85
N LYS A 9 2.93 12.16 -8.91
CA LYS A 9 3.66 13.41 -8.74
C LYS A 9 3.52 13.90 -7.31
N SER A 10 4.64 13.98 -6.60
CA SER A 10 4.67 14.31 -5.17
C SER A 10 5.41 15.62 -4.95
N THR A 11 4.83 16.54 -4.19
CA THR A 11 5.49 17.80 -3.78
C THR A 11 5.85 17.73 -2.29
N ASN A 12 7.08 18.12 -1.93
CA ASN A 12 7.47 18.14 -0.53
C ASN A 12 6.78 19.29 0.21
N ASN A 13 5.64 18.99 0.81
CA ASN A 13 4.88 19.93 1.64
C ASN A 13 5.14 19.74 3.15
N THR A 14 6.14 18.95 3.53
CA THR A 14 6.45 18.59 4.93
C THR A 14 7.08 19.72 5.74
N GLY A 15 7.32 20.89 5.12
CA GLY A 15 7.92 22.06 5.78
C GLY A 15 9.44 22.02 5.93
N LYS A 16 10.10 20.89 5.65
CA LYS A 16 11.55 20.67 5.74
C LYS A 16 12.07 19.77 4.62
N THR A 17 13.39 19.70 4.44
CA THR A 17 13.99 18.68 3.57
C THR A 17 13.69 17.28 4.10
N GLN A 18 13.38 16.36 3.20
CA GLN A 18 13.17 14.94 3.51
C GLN A 18 14.22 14.10 2.79
N ASP A 19 14.58 12.99 3.42
CA ASP A 19 15.48 11.96 2.90
C ASP A 19 14.72 10.70 2.45
N LYS A 20 13.39 10.71 2.55
CA LYS A 20 12.52 9.59 2.20
C LYS A 20 11.08 10.03 2.00
N ILE A 21 10.34 9.18 1.29
CA ILE A 21 8.89 9.25 1.13
C ILE A 21 8.30 7.87 1.40
N TYR A 22 7.10 7.84 1.98
CA TYR A 22 6.42 6.61 2.35
C TYR A 22 5.13 6.41 1.58
N PHE A 23 4.79 5.15 1.32
CA PHE A 23 3.51 4.74 0.75
C PHE A 23 2.91 3.61 1.59
N HIS A 24 1.60 3.64 1.79
CA HIS A 24 0.86 2.48 2.25
C HIS A 24 0.60 1.52 1.09
N ILE A 25 0.88 0.25 1.33
CA ILE A 25 0.66 -0.87 0.44
C ILE A 25 -0.24 -1.89 1.14
N TYR A 26 -1.44 -1.44 1.48
CA TYR A 26 -2.41 -2.16 2.30
C TYR A 26 -2.77 -3.58 1.86
N PRO A 27 -2.70 -4.00 0.57
CA PRO A 27 -2.89 -5.41 0.21
C PRO A 27 -1.98 -6.38 0.94
N ASN A 28 -0.83 -5.94 1.45
CA ASN A 28 0.11 -6.80 2.18
C ASN A 28 -0.38 -7.26 3.55
N GLN A 29 -1.44 -6.66 4.10
CA GLN A 29 -2.08 -7.18 5.31
C GLN A 29 -2.68 -8.59 5.11
N PHE A 30 -2.97 -8.97 3.87
CA PHE A 30 -3.63 -10.25 3.53
C PHE A 30 -2.64 -11.33 3.11
N ARG A 31 -1.33 -11.15 3.37
CA ARG A 31 -0.28 -12.12 3.01
C ARG A 31 -0.48 -13.46 3.71
N GLU A 32 -1.04 -13.43 4.90
CA GLU A 32 -1.46 -14.60 5.66
C GLU A 32 -2.98 -14.74 5.64
N ASP A 33 -3.50 -15.90 6.04
CA ASP A 33 -4.94 -16.08 6.21
C ASP A 33 -5.42 -15.27 7.42
N VAL A 34 -6.19 -14.20 7.18
CA VAL A 34 -6.69 -13.30 8.21
C VAL A 34 -8.20 -13.43 8.32
N ASP A 35 -8.70 -13.78 9.50
CA ASP A 35 -10.13 -13.73 9.83
C ASP A 35 -10.51 -12.31 10.27
N LEU A 36 -10.98 -11.55 9.30
CA LEU A 36 -11.25 -10.13 9.41
C LEU A 36 -12.49 -9.86 10.28
N LEU A 37 -13.67 -10.35 9.88
CA LEU A 37 -14.94 -10.06 10.57
C LEU A 37 -15.37 -11.16 11.56
N GLY A 38 -14.47 -12.08 11.91
CA GLY A 38 -14.72 -13.20 12.81
C GLY A 38 -15.34 -14.43 12.14
N GLY A 39 -15.25 -15.57 12.82
CA GLY A 39 -15.47 -16.90 12.25
C GLY A 39 -16.84 -17.19 11.61
N PHE A 40 -17.84 -16.33 11.80
CA PHE A 40 -19.11 -16.38 11.08
C PHE A 40 -18.90 -16.25 9.56
N TRP A 41 -18.04 -15.35 9.13
CA TRP A 41 -17.76 -15.17 7.70
C TRP A 41 -16.93 -16.29 7.11
N ARG A 42 -16.08 -16.94 7.91
CA ARG A 42 -15.36 -18.14 7.50
C ARG A 42 -16.33 -19.26 7.10
N GLN A 43 -17.51 -19.34 7.74
CA GLN A 43 -18.58 -20.26 7.35
C GLN A 43 -19.27 -19.84 6.05
N ILE A 44 -19.37 -18.54 5.77
CA ILE A 44 -19.98 -18.01 4.53
C ILE A 44 -19.11 -18.29 3.30
N ILE A 45 -17.78 -18.26 3.44
CA ILE A 45 -16.85 -18.60 2.36
C ILE A 45 -16.48 -20.10 2.30
N ASP A 46 -17.27 -20.96 2.95
CA ASP A 46 -17.02 -22.41 3.07
C ASP A 46 -15.63 -22.76 3.60
N GLY A 47 -15.03 -21.89 4.42
CA GLY A 47 -13.67 -22.05 4.94
C GLY A 47 -12.56 -21.83 3.91
N ASN A 48 -12.90 -21.50 2.66
CA ASN A 48 -11.95 -21.34 1.56
C ASN A 48 -11.43 -19.89 1.49
N SER A 49 -10.55 -19.55 2.43
CA SER A 49 -9.80 -18.29 2.40
C SER A 49 -8.53 -18.45 1.56
N GLU A 50 -8.21 -17.44 0.75
CA GLU A 50 -6.95 -17.38 0.00
C GLU A 50 -6.20 -16.10 0.31
N PRO A 51 -4.88 -16.17 0.59
CA PRO A 51 -4.08 -14.99 0.86
C PRO A 51 -3.91 -14.14 -0.40
N GLY A 52 -3.68 -12.85 -0.17
CA GLY A 52 -3.47 -11.82 -1.18
C GLY A 52 -2.28 -10.95 -0.82
N SER A 53 -1.82 -10.16 -1.78
CA SER A 53 -0.63 -9.32 -1.58
C SER A 53 -0.49 -8.27 -2.65
N ILE A 54 0.43 -7.34 -2.40
CA ILE A 54 1.01 -6.46 -3.40
C ILE A 54 2.52 -6.67 -3.40
N GLU A 55 3.06 -6.98 -4.56
CA GLU A 55 4.49 -7.14 -4.79
C GLU A 55 4.99 -5.94 -5.59
N VAL A 56 5.74 -5.04 -4.93
CA VAL A 56 6.43 -3.94 -5.60
C VAL A 56 7.67 -4.50 -6.26
N THR A 57 7.74 -4.41 -7.59
CA THR A 57 8.82 -4.98 -8.39
C THR A 57 9.90 -3.95 -8.72
N GLU A 58 9.52 -2.68 -8.86
CA GLU A 58 10.44 -1.59 -9.19
C GLU A 58 9.88 -0.24 -8.74
N VAL A 59 10.79 0.67 -8.37
CA VAL A 59 10.52 2.08 -8.10
C VAL A 59 11.44 2.91 -8.97
N GLN A 60 10.90 3.93 -9.63
CA GLN A 60 11.69 4.96 -10.28
C GLN A 60 11.39 6.33 -9.68
N VAL A 61 12.44 7.11 -9.44
CA VAL A 61 12.39 8.50 -8.96
C VAL A 61 12.94 9.39 -10.05
N ASN A 62 12.13 10.30 -10.58
CA ASN A 62 12.48 11.17 -11.72
C ASN A 62 13.01 10.40 -12.95
N GLY A 63 12.49 9.19 -13.18
CA GLY A 63 12.90 8.31 -14.29
C GLY A 63 14.17 7.49 -14.03
N GLU A 64 14.81 7.64 -12.87
CA GLU A 64 15.97 6.83 -12.47
C GLU A 64 15.54 5.72 -11.50
N LYS A 65 16.16 4.54 -11.62
CA LYS A 65 15.84 3.40 -10.74
C LYS A 65 16.22 3.72 -9.29
N GLY A 66 15.23 3.69 -8.40
CA GLY A 66 15.39 3.89 -6.96
C GLY A 66 15.46 2.58 -6.18
N SER A 67 15.99 2.66 -4.96
CA SER A 67 15.84 1.60 -3.95
C SER A 67 14.54 1.76 -3.18
N PHE A 68 14.10 0.70 -2.54
CA PHE A 68 12.95 0.73 -1.64
C PHE A 68 13.05 -0.37 -0.58
N ASN A 69 12.41 -0.15 0.55
CA ASN A 69 12.26 -1.13 1.62
C ASN A 69 10.78 -1.32 1.93
N ILE A 70 10.37 -2.55 2.24
CA ILE A 70 9.00 -2.84 2.67
C ILE A 70 9.02 -3.34 4.10
N ASN A 71 8.27 -2.68 4.97
CA ASN A 71 7.97 -3.15 6.31
C ASN A 71 6.45 -3.32 6.43
N ASP A 72 6.00 -4.57 6.47
CA ASP A 72 4.58 -4.95 6.50
C ASP A 72 3.75 -4.25 5.39
N THR A 73 2.87 -3.30 5.76
CA THR A 73 2.03 -2.53 4.84
C THR A 73 2.63 -1.18 4.43
N VAL A 74 3.91 -0.92 4.72
CA VAL A 74 4.58 0.35 4.43
C VAL A 74 5.73 0.13 3.45
N LEU A 75 5.73 0.90 2.37
CA LEU A 75 6.81 1.05 1.41
C LEU A 75 7.59 2.33 1.72
N GLU A 76 8.87 2.19 2.03
CA GLU A 76 9.81 3.30 2.21
C GLU A 76 10.66 3.46 0.94
N ILE A 77 10.74 4.68 0.43
CA ILE A 77 11.57 5.03 -0.72
C ILE A 77 12.58 6.11 -0.26
N PRO A 78 13.87 5.77 -0.16
CA PRO A 78 14.93 6.76 0.09
C PRO A 78 15.01 7.80 -1.03
N LEU A 79 15.29 9.05 -0.66
CA LEU A 79 15.39 10.19 -1.57
C LEU A 79 16.64 11.01 -1.27
N ASP A 80 17.29 11.50 -2.34
CA ASP A 80 18.43 12.38 -2.22
C ASP A 80 17.99 13.84 -1.98
N ASN A 81 17.92 14.24 -0.71
CA ASN A 81 17.72 15.63 -0.30
C ASN A 81 16.48 16.28 -0.95
N TRP A 82 15.31 15.67 -0.77
CA TRP A 82 14.05 16.17 -1.32
C TRP A 82 13.70 17.50 -0.65
N LYS A 83 13.98 18.61 -1.34
CA LYS A 83 13.86 19.96 -0.78
C LYS A 83 12.40 20.36 -0.61
N LYS A 84 12.11 21.13 0.45
CA LYS A 84 10.79 21.75 0.66
C LYS A 84 10.30 22.46 -0.61
N GLY A 85 9.06 22.17 -1.00
CA GLY A 85 8.40 22.75 -2.17
C GLY A 85 8.83 22.18 -3.52
N SER A 86 9.83 21.30 -3.57
CA SER A 86 10.22 20.62 -4.81
C SER A 86 9.29 19.44 -5.10
N ALA A 87 9.03 19.20 -6.39
CA ALA A 87 8.27 18.05 -6.84
C ALA A 87 9.21 16.95 -7.36
N ILE A 88 8.78 15.70 -7.19
CA ILE A 88 9.39 14.52 -7.80
C ILE A 88 8.30 13.71 -8.51
N ASP A 89 8.70 13.03 -9.58
CA ASP A 89 7.85 12.06 -10.26
C ASP A 89 8.26 10.65 -9.84
N LEU A 90 7.28 9.84 -9.46
CA LEU A 90 7.46 8.47 -8.99
C LEU A 90 6.69 7.52 -9.89
N ASP A 91 7.37 6.50 -10.39
CA ASP A 91 6.74 5.36 -11.05
C ASP A 91 6.91 4.12 -10.15
N LEU A 92 5.80 3.60 -9.63
CA LEU A 92 5.77 2.41 -8.78
C LEU A 92 5.22 1.24 -9.59
N MET A 93 6.08 0.28 -9.93
CA MET A 93 5.67 -0.95 -10.63
C MET A 93 5.37 -2.04 -9.63
N PHE A 94 4.20 -2.67 -9.75
CA PHE A 94 3.78 -3.72 -8.84
C PHE A 94 2.84 -4.72 -9.49
N THR A 95 2.68 -5.87 -8.83
CA THR A 95 1.63 -6.85 -9.13
C THR A 95 0.74 -7.04 -7.90
N ILE A 96 -0.49 -7.47 -8.12
CA ILE A 96 -1.44 -7.75 -7.04
C ILE A 96 -1.95 -9.19 -7.13
N LYS A 97 -2.12 -9.82 -5.96
CA LYS A 97 -2.94 -11.01 -5.79
C LYS A 97 -4.14 -10.62 -4.95
N VAL A 98 -5.32 -10.64 -5.55
CA VAL A 98 -6.57 -10.39 -4.80
C VAL A 98 -6.85 -11.61 -3.93
N PRO A 99 -7.07 -11.45 -2.62
CA PRO A 99 -7.39 -12.56 -1.72
C PRO A 99 -8.86 -13.00 -1.87
N LYS A 100 -9.16 -14.24 -1.53
CA LYS A 100 -10.54 -14.68 -1.28
C LYS A 100 -10.83 -14.50 0.20
N ASN A 101 -11.50 -13.41 0.57
CA ASN A 101 -11.90 -13.12 1.94
C ASN A 101 -13.14 -12.19 1.95
N ASN A 102 -13.54 -11.72 3.12
CA ASN A 102 -14.69 -10.83 3.36
C ASN A 102 -14.29 -9.36 3.60
N GLY A 103 -13.04 -9.00 3.28
CA GLY A 103 -12.50 -7.65 3.40
C GLY A 103 -12.83 -6.75 2.21
N ARG A 104 -12.37 -5.51 2.27
CA ARG A 104 -12.58 -4.50 1.20
C ARG A 104 -11.63 -4.66 0.01
N PHE A 105 -10.62 -5.51 0.13
CA PHE A 105 -9.79 -5.99 -0.97
C PHE A 105 -9.96 -7.49 -1.03
N SER A 106 -10.81 -7.97 -1.94
CA SER A 106 -11.27 -9.35 -1.96
C SER A 106 -11.91 -9.74 -3.29
N TYR A 107 -12.08 -11.03 -3.51
CA TYR A 107 -13.00 -11.56 -4.51
C TYR A 107 -13.81 -12.73 -3.96
N ASP A 108 -14.99 -12.94 -4.53
CA ASP A 108 -15.80 -14.15 -4.39
C ASP A 108 -16.31 -14.60 -5.77
N ASP A 109 -17.23 -15.55 -5.79
CA ASP A 109 -17.75 -16.13 -7.03
C ASP A 109 -18.63 -15.15 -7.85
N ASN A 110 -19.00 -13.99 -7.27
CA ASN A 110 -19.92 -13.02 -7.86
C ASN A 110 -19.29 -11.63 -8.07
N ALA A 111 -18.29 -11.24 -7.26
CA ALA A 111 -17.76 -9.89 -7.25
C ALA A 111 -16.27 -9.80 -6.88
N ILE A 112 -15.67 -8.66 -7.25
CA ILE A 112 -14.33 -8.25 -6.82
C ILE A 112 -14.45 -6.88 -6.15
N TRP A 113 -13.85 -6.75 -4.96
CA TRP A 113 -13.72 -5.50 -4.22
C TRP A 113 -12.26 -5.07 -4.24
N LEU A 114 -11.99 -3.87 -4.74
CA LEU A 114 -10.64 -3.30 -4.86
C LEU A 114 -10.53 -2.02 -4.01
N GLY A 115 -10.69 -2.16 -2.69
CA GLY A 115 -10.44 -1.08 -1.73
C GLY A 115 -8.95 -0.97 -1.42
N ASN A 116 -8.40 0.25 -1.49
CA ASN A 116 -7.02 0.54 -1.09
C ASN A 116 -5.95 -0.37 -1.74
N TRP A 117 -6.20 -0.81 -2.97
CA TRP A 117 -5.41 -1.82 -3.67
C TRP A 117 -4.16 -1.29 -4.38
N ILE A 118 -4.00 0.03 -4.44
CA ILE A 118 -2.84 0.71 -5.03
C ILE A 118 -1.95 1.30 -3.92
N PRO A 119 -0.66 1.52 -4.19
CA PRO A 119 0.19 2.30 -3.30
C PRO A 119 -0.39 3.71 -3.09
N ILE A 120 -0.55 4.12 -1.83
CA ILE A 120 -1.08 5.44 -1.44
C ILE A 120 0.00 6.18 -0.68
N GLN A 121 0.37 7.39 -1.10
CA GLN A 121 1.39 8.18 -0.41
C GLN A 121 0.95 8.43 1.04
N ALA A 122 1.83 8.18 2.00
CA ALA A 122 1.60 8.50 3.39
C ALA A 122 1.42 10.02 3.58
N VAL A 123 0.63 10.37 4.60
CA VAL A 123 0.48 11.77 5.02
C VAL A 123 1.66 12.14 5.91
N TYR A 124 2.09 13.41 5.81
CA TYR A 124 3.04 13.99 6.75
C TYR A 124 2.31 14.99 7.64
N ASP A 125 2.35 14.77 8.96
CA ASP A 125 1.67 15.59 9.97
C ASP A 125 2.66 16.27 10.92
N GLU A 126 2.17 16.77 12.06
CA GLU A 126 2.98 17.46 13.08
C GLU A 126 4.03 16.56 13.75
N VAL A 127 3.79 15.23 13.79
CA VAL A 127 4.66 14.23 14.42
C VAL A 127 5.63 13.61 13.41
N GLY A 128 5.21 13.48 12.15
CA GLY A 128 6.05 12.97 11.08
C GLY A 128 5.27 12.32 9.96
N TRP A 129 5.87 11.31 9.32
CA TRP A 129 5.16 10.47 8.38
C TRP A 129 4.21 9.53 9.14
N VAL A 130 2.94 9.54 8.77
CA VAL A 130 1.95 8.60 9.29
C VAL A 130 2.18 7.25 8.61
N THR A 131 2.84 6.34 9.31
CA THR A 131 3.21 5.01 8.79
C THR A 131 2.63 3.89 9.65
N ASP A 132 1.55 4.17 10.38
CA ASP A 132 0.88 3.16 11.18
C ASP A 132 0.41 1.99 10.29
N PRO A 133 0.58 0.75 10.76
CA PRO A 133 0.12 -0.42 10.04
C PRO A 133 -1.40 -0.40 9.93
N TYR A 134 -1.94 -1.16 8.96
CA TYR A 134 -3.38 -1.23 8.77
C TYR A 134 -4.09 -1.70 10.04
N LEU A 135 -5.03 -0.89 10.53
CA LEU A 135 -5.94 -1.25 11.61
C LEU A 135 -7.27 -1.71 11.02
N PHE A 136 -7.64 -2.94 11.38
CA PHE A 136 -8.81 -3.65 10.86
C PHE A 136 -10.15 -2.99 11.21
N ASP A 137 -10.21 -2.21 12.29
CA ASP A 137 -11.44 -1.58 12.82
C ASP A 137 -11.94 -0.39 11.98
N GLY A 138 -11.35 -0.14 10.81
CA GLY A 138 -11.74 0.95 9.93
C GLY A 138 -11.18 2.31 10.33
N ARG A 139 -10.20 2.36 11.26
CA ARG A 139 -9.48 3.60 11.60
C ARG A 139 -8.33 3.94 10.66
N SER A 140 -8.04 3.10 9.67
CA SER A 140 -6.97 3.31 8.68
C SER A 140 -7.19 4.49 7.70
N PHE A 141 -8.00 5.49 8.05
CA PHE A 141 -8.38 6.62 7.20
C PHE A 141 -8.10 7.99 7.83
N LEU A 142 -7.44 8.07 8.99
CA LEU A 142 -7.13 9.33 9.68
C LEU A 142 -5.67 9.38 10.09
#